data_AF-A0A091QER1-F1
#
_entry.id   AF-A0A091QER1-F1
#
_cell.length_a   1.000
_cell.length_b   1.000
_cell.length_c   1.000
_cell.angle_alpha   90.00
_cell.angle_beta   90.00
_cell.angle_gamma   90.00
#
_symmetry.space_group_name_H-M   'P 1'
#
loop_
_entity.id
_entity.type
_entity.pdbx_description
1 polymer ?
#
loop_
_entity_poly.entity_id
_entity_poly.type
_entity_poly.pdbx_seq_one_letter_code
_entity_poly.pdbx_strand_id
1 'polypeptide(L)'
;ITVMLISSGGSHDFIKDYLDIETFREATAASSVMIARAAMWNPSIFRKEGLFPLKEVMQAYIKYVLRYDNHYTNTKYCLCQMLREQLETTQGKKLHTAQSTQEICEAFEMADFYEETTAVFKAKKMSLETQTQDADDQVDDPDVIKMAVRFDKREYPPQITPKMYLLEWCRKEKHPQPVYETVQRPLDRLFCSVVTVAEHKYRSTLWDKSKKLAEQAAAIVCLRTLGIPEGKLCEGENHLVNKRKREDQERLNNRGHGEDLAEPSHKKANFTEETSDMNVPKM
;
A
#
# COMPACT_ATOMS: atom_id res chain seq x y z
N ILE A 1 -39.18 12.66 16.48
CA ILE A 1 -38.10 12.64 15.47
C ILE A 1 -38.66 11.92 14.26
N THR A 2 -38.86 12.61 13.15
CA THR A 2 -39.30 11.99 11.89
C THR A 2 -38.03 11.56 11.14
N VAL A 3 -37.81 10.25 11.02
CA VAL A 3 -36.65 9.71 10.28
C VAL A 3 -37.08 9.50 8.84
N MET A 4 -36.29 10.02 7.88
CA MET A 4 -36.53 9.74 6.47
C MET A 4 -36.14 8.29 6.14
N LEU A 5 -37.05 7.57 5.50
CA LEU A 5 -36.86 6.18 5.12
C LEU A 5 -36.27 6.08 3.70
N ILE A 6 -35.23 5.27 3.54
CA ILE A 6 -34.68 4.92 2.22
C ILE A 6 -35.03 3.46 1.93
N SER A 7 -35.84 3.20 0.90
CA SER A 7 -36.13 1.83 0.48
C SER A 7 -35.03 1.29 -0.44
N SER A 8 -34.79 -0.01 -0.38
CA SER A 8 -33.78 -0.71 -1.19
C SER A 8 -34.28 -2.12 -1.55
N GLY A 9 -33.54 -2.84 -2.39
CA GLY A 9 -33.88 -4.21 -2.77
C GLY A 9 -34.78 -4.35 -4.01
N GLY A 10 -35.25 -3.25 -4.61
CA GLY A 10 -36.19 -3.29 -5.73
C GLY A 10 -35.61 -3.65 -7.11
N SER A 11 -34.29 -3.71 -7.28
CA SER A 11 -33.66 -3.96 -8.59
C SER A 11 -34.09 -5.31 -9.18
N HIS A 12 -34.30 -5.36 -10.51
CA HIS A 12 -34.77 -6.53 -11.29
C HIS A 12 -36.28 -6.80 -11.19
N ASP A 13 -36.77 -6.98 -9.97
CA ASP A 13 -38.17 -7.39 -9.74
C ASP A 13 -39.13 -6.22 -9.92
N PHE A 14 -38.74 -5.03 -9.42
CA PHE A 14 -39.57 -3.83 -9.42
C PHE A 14 -38.97 -2.67 -10.22
N ILE A 15 -37.64 -2.58 -10.30
CA ILE A 15 -36.93 -1.46 -10.96
C ILE A 15 -36.18 -1.97 -12.18
N LYS A 16 -36.67 -1.61 -13.37
CA LYS A 16 -36.09 -1.91 -14.69
C LYS A 16 -35.77 -0.64 -15.48
N ASP A 17 -36.54 0.43 -15.28
CA ASP A 17 -36.27 1.75 -15.86
C ASP A 17 -36.35 2.89 -14.82
N TYR A 18 -36.26 4.14 -15.29
CA TYR A 18 -36.29 5.32 -14.42
C TYR A 18 -37.65 5.55 -13.77
N LEU A 19 -38.76 5.27 -14.47
CA LEU A 19 -40.11 5.52 -13.97
C LEU A 19 -40.46 4.53 -12.85
N ASP A 20 -39.93 3.31 -12.94
CA ASP A 20 -40.08 2.30 -11.89
C ASP A 20 -39.50 2.73 -10.54
N ILE A 21 -38.50 3.62 -10.52
CA ILE A 21 -37.89 4.12 -9.29
C ILE A 21 -38.95 4.85 -8.46
N GLU A 22 -39.75 5.71 -9.10
CA GLU A 22 -40.80 6.46 -8.43
C GLU A 22 -41.96 5.54 -8.02
N THR A 23 -42.37 4.62 -8.90
CA THR A 23 -43.38 3.61 -8.58
C THR A 23 -42.99 2.78 -7.35
N PHE A 24 -41.72 2.37 -7.25
CA PHE A 24 -41.20 1.62 -6.11
C PHE A 24 -41.14 2.49 -4.83
N ARG A 25 -40.79 3.78 -4.98
CA ARG A 25 -40.80 4.74 -3.86
C ARG A 25 -42.20 4.88 -3.28
N GLU A 26 -43.20 5.05 -4.14
CA GLU A 26 -44.61 5.17 -3.76
C GLU A 26 -45.12 3.89 -3.09
N ALA A 27 -44.85 2.73 -3.70
CA ALA A 27 -45.25 1.43 -3.15
C ALA A 27 -44.66 1.13 -1.77
N THR A 28 -43.46 1.65 -1.49
CA THR A 28 -42.77 1.48 -0.19
C THR A 28 -43.05 2.61 0.79
N ALA A 29 -43.82 3.63 0.40
CA ALA A 29 -44.05 4.86 1.16
C ALA A 29 -42.75 5.51 1.68
N ALA A 30 -41.65 5.33 0.93
CA ALA A 30 -40.32 5.78 1.33
C ALA A 30 -40.08 7.24 0.92
N SER A 31 -39.14 7.90 1.61
CA SER A 31 -38.69 9.24 1.23
C SER A 31 -37.79 9.20 -0.01
N SER A 32 -37.00 8.14 -0.18
CA SER A 32 -36.10 7.95 -1.33
C SER A 32 -35.80 6.47 -1.58
N VAL A 33 -35.18 6.15 -2.72
CA VAL A 33 -34.82 4.79 -3.12
C VAL A 33 -33.32 4.66 -3.33
N MET A 34 -32.72 3.60 -2.81
CA MET A 34 -31.34 3.20 -3.06
C MET A 34 -31.31 2.03 -4.05
N ILE A 35 -30.53 2.16 -5.12
CA ILE A 35 -30.46 1.21 -6.22
C ILE A 35 -29.05 0.64 -6.33
N ALA A 36 -28.92 -0.70 -6.34
CA ALA A 36 -27.63 -1.39 -6.43
C ALA A 36 -27.50 -2.19 -7.73
N ARG A 37 -28.16 -3.36 -7.85
CA ARG A 37 -27.99 -4.26 -9.01
C ARG A 37 -28.33 -3.59 -10.35
N ALA A 38 -29.43 -2.85 -10.42
CA ALA A 38 -29.81 -2.18 -11.68
C ALA A 38 -28.78 -1.11 -12.10
N ALA A 39 -28.23 -0.35 -11.15
CA ALA A 39 -27.17 0.63 -11.40
C ALA A 39 -25.83 -0.03 -11.76
N MET A 40 -25.53 -1.21 -11.19
CA MET A 40 -24.36 -2.00 -11.53
C MET A 40 -24.41 -2.51 -12.98
N TRP A 41 -25.60 -2.89 -13.45
CA TRP A 41 -25.80 -3.37 -14.82
C TRP A 41 -25.79 -2.24 -15.85
N ASN A 42 -26.50 -1.15 -15.55
CA ASN A 42 -26.45 0.06 -16.36
C ASN A 42 -26.66 1.29 -15.48
N PRO A 43 -25.60 2.07 -15.17
CA PRO A 43 -25.71 3.26 -14.31
C PRO A 43 -26.58 4.37 -14.92
N SER A 44 -26.92 4.28 -16.21
CA SER A 44 -27.90 5.20 -16.82
C SER A 44 -29.34 4.99 -16.33
N ILE A 45 -29.60 4.01 -15.45
CA ILE A 45 -30.89 3.83 -14.77
C ILE A 45 -31.39 5.12 -14.08
N PHE A 46 -30.47 6.02 -13.72
CA PHE A 46 -30.79 7.30 -13.09
C PHE A 46 -31.14 8.43 -14.08
N ARG A 47 -31.07 8.19 -15.40
CA ARG A 47 -31.42 9.19 -16.42
C ARG A 47 -32.93 9.27 -16.60
N LYS A 48 -33.48 10.48 -16.51
CA LYS A 48 -34.91 10.75 -16.70
C LYS A 48 -35.37 10.44 -18.12
N GLU A 49 -34.47 10.58 -19.09
CA GLU A 49 -34.70 10.36 -20.51
C GLU A 49 -34.67 8.85 -20.87
N GLY A 50 -34.43 7.98 -19.90
CA GLY A 50 -34.34 6.53 -20.07
C GLY A 50 -32.91 6.01 -20.17
N LEU A 51 -32.82 4.69 -20.32
CA LEU A 51 -31.54 3.99 -20.40
C LEU A 51 -30.73 4.48 -21.60
N PHE A 52 -29.43 4.62 -21.37
CA PHE A 52 -28.46 4.96 -22.40
C PHE A 52 -27.84 3.68 -22.98
N PRO A 53 -27.42 3.67 -24.26
CA PRO A 53 -26.81 2.51 -24.88
C PRO A 53 -25.60 1.99 -24.07
N LEU A 54 -25.61 0.69 -23.76
CA LEU A 54 -24.61 0.10 -22.88
C LEU A 54 -23.17 0.30 -23.37
N LYS A 55 -22.95 0.24 -24.70
CA LYS A 55 -21.64 0.51 -25.31
C LYS A 55 -21.10 1.89 -24.89
N GLU A 56 -21.93 2.92 -24.99
CA GLU A 56 -21.54 4.30 -24.66
C GLU A 56 -21.33 4.48 -23.15
N VAL A 57 -22.15 3.83 -22.33
CA VAL A 57 -22.00 3.83 -20.87
C VAL A 57 -20.67 3.19 -20.45
N MET A 58 -20.31 2.05 -21.04
CA MET A 58 -19.03 1.39 -20.77
C MET A 58 -17.84 2.23 -21.24
N GLN A 59 -17.93 2.87 -22.41
CA GLN A 59 -16.88 3.78 -22.88
C GLN A 59 -16.72 4.99 -21.95
N ALA A 60 -17.82 5.58 -21.47
CA ALA A 60 -17.78 6.66 -20.48
C ALA A 60 -17.17 6.19 -19.15
N TYR A 61 -17.48 4.97 -18.71
CA TYR A 61 -16.86 4.37 -17.52
C TYR A 61 -15.34 4.19 -17.69
N ILE A 62 -14.89 3.72 -18.85
CA ILE A 62 -13.45 3.55 -19.14
C ILE A 62 -12.71 4.90 -19.13
N LYS A 63 -13.33 5.99 -19.60
CA LYS A 63 -12.73 7.34 -19.47
C LYS A 63 -12.45 7.70 -18.01
N TYR A 64 -13.35 7.35 -17.08
CA TYR A 64 -13.14 7.56 -15.66
C TYR A 64 -12.05 6.65 -15.08
N VAL A 65 -12.00 5.39 -15.51
CA VAL A 65 -10.95 4.43 -15.11
C VAL A 65 -9.57 4.99 -15.44
N LEU A 66 -9.38 5.53 -16.64
CA LEU A 66 -8.11 6.11 -17.06
C LEU A 66 -7.78 7.38 -16.29
N ARG A 67 -8.78 8.26 -16.11
CA ARG A 67 -8.60 9.52 -15.39
C ARG A 67 -8.17 9.33 -13.93
N TYR A 68 -8.64 8.26 -13.29
CA TYR A 68 -8.41 8.00 -11.87
C TYR A 68 -7.48 6.83 -11.59
N ASP A 69 -6.78 6.31 -12.61
CA ASP A 69 -5.85 5.18 -12.49
C ASP A 69 -6.47 3.98 -11.75
N ASN A 70 -7.71 3.63 -12.11
CA ASN A 70 -8.40 2.52 -11.46
C ASN A 70 -7.79 1.18 -11.89
N HIS A 71 -7.58 0.29 -10.90
CA HIS A 71 -6.90 -0.98 -11.14
C HIS A 71 -7.66 -1.87 -12.15
N TYR A 72 -6.94 -2.45 -13.11
CA TYR A 72 -7.53 -3.16 -14.24
C TYR A 72 -8.44 -4.32 -13.83
N THR A 73 -8.14 -5.04 -12.74
CA THR A 73 -9.00 -6.14 -12.24
C THR A 73 -10.35 -5.64 -11.75
N ASN A 74 -10.39 -4.49 -11.08
CA ASN A 74 -11.63 -3.85 -10.63
C ASN A 74 -12.43 -3.34 -11.84
N THR A 75 -11.74 -2.68 -12.79
CA THR A 75 -12.34 -2.25 -14.06
C THR A 75 -12.99 -3.42 -14.80
N LYS A 76 -12.25 -4.53 -14.95
CA LYS A 76 -12.71 -5.75 -15.62
C LYS A 76 -13.94 -6.34 -14.93
N TYR A 77 -13.94 -6.41 -13.60
CA TYR A 77 -15.10 -6.87 -12.84
C TYR A 77 -16.34 -6.03 -13.14
N CYS A 78 -16.27 -4.70 -13.04
CA CYS A 78 -17.41 -3.82 -13.29
C CYS A 78 -17.93 -3.95 -14.73
N LEU A 79 -17.04 -3.98 -15.73
CA LEU A 79 -17.43 -4.15 -17.13
C LEU A 79 -18.09 -5.51 -17.39
N CYS A 80 -17.62 -6.58 -16.75
CA CYS A 80 -18.27 -7.89 -16.82
C CYS A 80 -19.68 -7.86 -16.21
N GLN A 81 -19.88 -7.12 -15.10
CA GLN A 81 -21.21 -6.94 -14.50
C GLN A 81 -22.15 -6.11 -15.37
N MET A 82 -21.63 -5.21 -16.22
CA MET A 82 -22.42 -4.47 -17.20
C MET A 82 -22.81 -5.36 -18.39
N LEU A 83 -21.85 -6.13 -18.93
CA LEU A 83 -22.08 -7.02 -20.08
C LEU A 83 -23.05 -8.16 -19.75
N ARG A 84 -22.97 -8.75 -18.55
CA ARG A 84 -23.80 -9.89 -18.11
C ARG A 84 -23.91 -11.00 -19.16
N GLU A 85 -25.04 -11.07 -19.86
CA GLU A 85 -25.39 -12.07 -20.86
C GLU A 85 -24.62 -11.86 -22.18
N GLN A 86 -24.04 -10.67 -22.38
CA GLN A 86 -23.20 -10.33 -23.52
C GLN A 86 -21.72 -10.75 -23.35
N LEU A 87 -21.37 -11.52 -22.32
CA LEU A 87 -20.01 -12.01 -22.12
C LEU A 87 -19.53 -12.97 -23.22
N GLU A 88 -20.46 -13.69 -23.87
CA GLU A 88 -20.13 -14.61 -24.97
C GLU A 88 -19.84 -13.91 -26.30
N THR A 89 -20.09 -12.60 -26.38
CA THR A 89 -19.76 -11.79 -27.55
C THR A 89 -18.24 -11.71 -27.77
N THR A 90 -17.83 -11.32 -28.98
CA THR A 90 -16.41 -11.10 -29.30
C THR A 90 -15.78 -10.08 -28.35
N GLN A 91 -16.51 -9.03 -27.99
CA GLN A 91 -16.09 -8.00 -27.03
C GLN A 91 -15.97 -8.57 -25.61
N GLY A 92 -16.96 -9.35 -25.16
CA GLY A 92 -16.92 -10.01 -23.85
C GLY A 92 -15.74 -10.96 -23.70
N LYS A 93 -15.43 -11.74 -24.74
CA LYS A 93 -14.26 -12.63 -24.78
C LYS A 93 -12.94 -11.86 -24.72
N LYS A 94 -12.81 -10.76 -25.48
CA LYS A 94 -11.63 -9.87 -25.42
C LYS A 94 -11.44 -9.28 -24.02
N LEU A 95 -12.51 -8.79 -23.40
CA LEU A 95 -12.47 -8.30 -22.02
C LEU A 95 -12.05 -9.40 -21.04
N HIS A 96 -12.58 -10.62 -21.20
CA HIS A 96 -12.24 -11.75 -20.35
C HIS A 96 -10.77 -12.15 -20.47
N THR A 97 -10.16 -12.04 -21.65
CA THR A 97 -8.73 -12.33 -21.82
C THR A 97 -7.82 -11.21 -21.31
N ALA A 98 -8.32 -9.96 -21.25
CA ALA A 98 -7.51 -8.79 -20.93
C ALA A 98 -6.81 -8.88 -19.55
N GLN A 99 -5.51 -8.55 -19.53
CA GLN A 99 -4.63 -8.53 -18.36
C GLN A 99 -4.04 -7.14 -18.05
N SER A 100 -4.44 -6.12 -18.80
CA SER A 100 -3.99 -4.75 -18.62
C SER A 100 -5.10 -3.75 -18.94
N THR A 101 -4.99 -2.52 -18.42
CA THR A 101 -5.93 -1.43 -18.75
C THR A 101 -5.89 -1.09 -20.24
N GLN A 102 -4.73 -1.23 -20.89
CA GLN A 102 -4.57 -1.03 -22.33
C GLN A 102 -5.40 -2.05 -23.12
N GLU A 103 -5.27 -3.34 -22.83
CA GLU A 103 -6.06 -4.40 -23.50
C GLU A 103 -7.56 -4.21 -23.28
N ILE A 104 -7.98 -3.72 -22.10
CA ILE A 104 -9.37 -3.35 -21.85
C ILE A 104 -9.80 -2.20 -22.79
N CYS A 105 -8.97 -1.16 -22.97
CA CYS A 105 -9.29 -0.06 -23.87
C CYS A 105 -9.37 -0.53 -25.34
N GLU A 106 -8.46 -1.41 -25.77
CA GLU A 106 -8.49 -2.03 -27.11
C GLU A 106 -9.76 -2.85 -27.34
N ALA A 107 -10.22 -3.60 -26.34
CA ALA A 107 -11.47 -4.36 -26.42
C ALA A 107 -12.71 -3.48 -26.65
N PHE A 108 -12.63 -2.19 -26.32
CA PHE A 108 -13.73 -1.22 -26.41
C PHE A 108 -13.51 -0.12 -27.47
N GLU A 109 -12.54 -0.32 -28.38
CA GLU A 109 -12.20 0.64 -29.45
C GLU A 109 -11.73 2.00 -28.89
N MET A 110 -10.98 1.98 -27.78
CA MET A 110 -10.51 3.17 -27.05
C MET A 110 -8.98 3.23 -26.92
N ALA A 111 -8.24 2.56 -27.79
CA ALA A 111 -6.78 2.55 -27.77
C ALA A 111 -6.17 3.95 -27.93
N ASP A 112 -6.66 4.73 -28.89
CA ASP A 112 -6.17 6.10 -29.15
C ASP A 112 -6.33 7.00 -27.91
N PHE A 113 -7.46 6.89 -27.21
CA PHE A 113 -7.73 7.64 -26.00
C PHE A 113 -6.82 7.23 -24.83
N TYR A 114 -6.47 5.94 -24.75
CA TYR A 114 -5.51 5.43 -23.77
C TYR A 114 -4.11 6.03 -24.00
N GLU A 115 -3.64 6.06 -25.25
CA GLU A 115 -2.33 6.61 -25.60
C GLU A 115 -2.24 8.11 -25.29
N GLU A 116 -3.24 8.89 -25.71
CA GLU A 116 -3.33 10.32 -25.43
C GLU A 116 -3.30 10.60 -23.91
N THR A 117 -4.15 9.89 -23.16
CA THR A 117 -4.26 10.07 -21.71
C THR A 117 -2.95 9.69 -21.00
N THR A 118 -2.31 8.60 -21.42
CA THR A 118 -1.03 8.14 -20.85
C THR A 118 0.09 9.13 -21.14
N ALA A 119 0.14 9.71 -22.34
CA ALA A 119 1.12 10.73 -22.69
C ALA A 119 0.96 11.98 -21.81
N VAL A 120 -0.28 12.44 -21.59
CA VAL A 120 -0.57 13.59 -20.71
C VAL A 120 -0.12 13.31 -19.27
N PHE A 121 -0.43 12.12 -18.72
CA PHE A 121 0.01 11.77 -17.38
C PHE A 121 1.53 11.66 -17.25
N LYS A 122 2.21 11.09 -18.25
CA LYS A 122 3.67 11.01 -18.28
C LYS A 122 4.30 12.41 -18.32
N ALA A 123 3.80 13.30 -19.17
CA ALA A 123 4.27 14.68 -19.24
C ALA A 123 4.07 15.43 -17.91
N LYS A 124 2.89 15.27 -17.29
CA LYS A 124 2.59 15.87 -16.00
C LYS A 124 3.48 15.33 -14.88
N LYS A 125 3.75 14.03 -14.87
CA LYS A 125 4.67 13.39 -13.93
C LYS A 125 6.09 13.96 -14.06
N MET A 126 6.62 14.03 -15.29
CA MET A 126 7.94 14.61 -15.54
C MET A 126 8.02 16.07 -15.07
N SER A 127 7.00 16.89 -15.36
CA SER A 127 6.97 18.28 -14.91
C SER A 127 6.99 18.44 -13.38
N LEU A 128 6.26 17.58 -12.66
CA LEU A 128 6.25 17.58 -11.20
C LEU A 128 7.59 17.09 -10.61
N GLU A 129 8.22 16.11 -11.25
CA GLU A 129 9.53 15.61 -10.85
C GLU A 129 10.62 16.69 -11.02
N THR A 130 10.62 17.43 -12.14
CA THR A 130 11.53 18.57 -12.37
C THR A 130 11.31 19.68 -11.33
N GLN A 131 10.06 20.08 -11.05
CA GLN A 131 9.78 21.07 -10.00
C GLN A 131 10.26 20.64 -8.61
N THR A 132 10.22 19.34 -8.32
CA THR A 132 10.70 18.80 -7.04
C THR A 132 12.22 18.81 -6.96
N GLN A 133 12.92 18.61 -8.08
CA GLN A 133 14.38 18.71 -8.16
C GLN A 133 14.84 20.17 -8.05
N ASP A 134 14.22 21.09 -8.79
CA ASP A 134 14.55 22.53 -8.74
C ASP A 134 14.36 23.12 -7.33
N ALA A 135 13.38 22.61 -6.57
CA ALA A 135 13.16 23.00 -5.18
C ALA A 135 14.18 22.40 -4.19
N ASP A 136 14.77 21.24 -4.50
CA ASP A 136 15.83 20.63 -3.67
C ASP A 136 17.19 21.31 -3.90
N ASP A 137 17.44 21.78 -5.13
CA ASP A 137 18.66 22.50 -5.56
C ASP A 137 18.71 23.97 -5.07
N GLN A 138 17.57 24.58 -4.74
CA GLN A 138 17.52 25.94 -4.17
C GLN A 138 17.92 26.00 -2.67
N VAL A 139 18.10 24.86 -2.00
CA VAL A 139 18.53 24.76 -0.60
C VAL A 139 19.96 24.22 -0.51
N ASP A 140 20.82 24.75 -1.38
CA ASP A 140 22.23 24.34 -1.49
C ASP A 140 23.09 25.27 -0.64
N ASP A 141 23.21 24.91 0.65
CA ASP A 141 24.35 25.33 1.47
C ASP A 141 25.58 24.60 0.91
N PRO A 142 26.55 25.30 0.28
CA PRO A 142 27.71 24.68 -0.37
C PRO A 142 28.62 23.95 0.63
N ASP A 143 28.43 24.19 1.93
CA ASP A 143 29.19 23.57 3.02
C ASP A 143 28.62 22.20 3.47
N VAL A 144 27.52 21.74 2.86
CA VAL A 144 26.90 20.44 3.19
C VAL A 144 27.28 19.38 2.16
N ILE A 145 28.00 18.36 2.60
CA ILE A 145 28.36 17.22 1.76
C ILE A 145 27.13 16.33 1.53
N LYS A 146 26.80 16.10 0.26
CA LYS A 146 25.59 15.36 -0.14
C LYS A 146 25.92 14.09 -0.88
N MET A 147 25.10 13.07 -0.67
CA MET A 147 25.18 11.83 -1.43
C MET A 147 23.82 11.13 -1.50
N ALA A 148 23.52 10.47 -2.60
CA ALA A 148 22.27 9.72 -2.78
C ALA A 148 22.31 8.40 -2.02
N VAL A 149 21.77 8.38 -0.79
CA VAL A 149 21.78 7.19 0.07
C VAL A 149 20.42 6.95 0.72
N ARG A 150 20.01 5.68 0.77
CA ARG A 150 18.89 5.21 1.60
C ARG A 150 19.38 4.17 2.58
N PHE A 151 18.81 4.19 3.79
CA PHE A 151 19.04 3.14 4.76
C PHE A 151 18.10 1.95 4.48
N ASP A 152 18.67 0.84 4.02
CA ASP A 152 17.96 -0.44 3.98
C ASP A 152 18.33 -1.27 5.22
N LYS A 153 17.35 -1.55 6.07
CA LYS A 153 17.52 -2.35 7.29
C LYS A 153 18.03 -3.77 6.99
N ARG A 154 17.81 -4.31 5.78
CA ARG A 154 18.25 -5.66 5.38
C ARG A 154 19.76 -5.78 5.22
N GLU A 155 20.46 -4.67 4.98
CA GLU A 155 21.92 -4.65 4.80
C GLU A 155 22.69 -4.72 6.13
N TYR A 156 22.00 -4.53 7.26
CA TYR A 156 22.62 -4.40 8.58
C TYR A 156 22.18 -5.51 9.54
N PRO A 157 23.06 -5.94 10.46
CA PRO A 157 22.67 -6.82 11.56
C PRO A 157 21.53 -6.21 12.40
N PRO A 158 20.60 -7.02 12.96
CA PRO A 158 19.44 -6.51 13.70
C PRO A 158 19.78 -5.61 14.91
N GLN A 159 21.02 -5.70 15.41
CA GLN A 159 21.49 -4.99 16.59
C GLN A 159 22.36 -3.78 16.28
N ILE A 160 22.78 -3.59 15.02
CA ILE A 160 23.71 -2.54 14.60
C ILE A 160 22.98 -1.59 13.65
N THR A 161 23.18 -0.29 13.84
CA THR A 161 22.65 0.73 12.94
C THR A 161 23.76 1.75 12.62
N PRO A 162 23.73 2.37 11.42
CA PRO A 162 24.69 3.40 11.04
C PRO A 162 24.86 4.52 12.08
N LYS A 163 23.77 5.00 12.69
CA LYS A 163 23.85 6.01 13.78
C LYS A 163 24.66 5.53 14.98
N MET A 164 24.49 4.26 15.37
CA MET A 164 25.23 3.68 16.49
C MET A 164 26.71 3.54 16.13
N TYR A 165 27.02 3.12 14.90
CA TYR A 165 28.39 2.97 14.42
C TYR A 165 29.11 4.33 14.38
N LEU A 166 28.46 5.35 13.82
CA LEU A 166 29.00 6.72 13.77
C LEU A 166 29.25 7.30 15.17
N LEU A 167 28.34 7.06 16.13
CA LEU A 167 28.53 7.50 17.51
C LEU A 167 29.75 6.85 18.17
N GLU A 168 29.94 5.55 18.01
CA GLU A 168 31.09 4.84 18.58
C GLU A 168 32.40 5.27 17.92
N TRP A 169 32.38 5.53 16.61
CA TRP A 169 33.53 6.09 15.90
C TRP A 169 33.91 7.48 16.43
N CYS A 170 32.93 8.39 16.60
CA CYS A 170 33.20 9.74 17.14
C CYS A 170 33.83 9.66 18.54
N ARG A 171 33.39 8.72 19.38
CA ARG A 171 33.99 8.48 20.71
C ARG A 171 35.43 8.00 20.62
N LYS A 172 35.73 7.10 19.69
CA LYS A 172 37.07 6.53 19.49
C LYS A 172 38.06 7.59 19.03
N GLU A 173 37.65 8.45 18.10
CA GLU A 173 38.47 9.54 17.54
C GLU A 173 38.44 10.83 18.39
N LYS A 174 37.75 10.81 19.54
CA LYS A 174 37.60 11.96 20.46
C LYS A 174 36.92 13.19 19.84
N HIS A 175 36.06 12.97 18.85
CA HIS A 175 35.18 14.01 18.30
C HIS A 175 33.94 14.24 19.19
N PRO A 176 33.32 15.44 19.13
CA PRO A 176 32.03 15.66 19.76
C PRO A 176 30.97 14.71 19.21
N GLN A 177 29.92 14.47 19.99
CA GLN A 177 28.82 13.60 19.59
C GLN A 177 28.11 14.13 18.33
N PRO A 178 27.75 13.27 17.36
CA PRO A 178 27.03 13.69 16.16
C PRO A 178 25.69 14.34 16.50
N VAL A 179 25.45 15.53 15.94
CA VAL A 179 24.20 16.29 16.09
C VAL A 179 23.35 16.10 14.84
N TYR A 180 22.07 15.75 15.01
CA TYR A 180 21.14 15.52 13.92
C TYR A 180 20.03 16.57 13.90
N GLU A 181 19.88 17.24 12.76
CA GLU A 181 18.81 18.18 12.49
C GLU A 181 17.92 17.60 11.40
N THR A 182 16.64 17.37 11.69
CA THR A 182 15.69 16.80 10.73
C THR A 182 14.68 17.84 10.31
N VAL A 183 14.56 18.04 9.00
CA VAL A 183 13.55 18.89 8.37
C VAL A 183 12.45 18.01 7.77
N GLN A 184 11.20 18.40 7.96
CA GLN A 184 10.05 17.75 7.32
C GLN A 184 9.55 18.65 6.19
N ARG A 185 9.37 18.07 5.00
CA ARG A 185 8.79 18.77 3.85
C ARG A 185 7.25 18.78 3.97
N PRO A 186 6.59 19.96 4.00
CA PRO A 186 5.15 20.03 4.25
C PRO A 186 4.26 19.38 3.17
N LEU A 187 4.73 19.37 1.91
CA LEU A 187 3.94 18.91 0.76
C LEU A 187 3.67 17.41 0.78
N ASP A 188 4.68 16.60 1.06
CA ASP A 188 4.63 15.13 1.01
C ASP A 188 4.92 14.47 2.37
N ARG A 189 5.15 15.29 3.41
CA ARG A 189 5.46 14.86 4.77
C ARG A 189 6.72 13.98 4.86
N LEU A 190 7.61 14.03 3.87
CA LEU A 190 8.88 13.33 3.90
C LEU A 190 9.89 14.06 4.80
N PHE A 191 10.90 13.34 5.26
CA PHE A 191 11.92 13.80 6.20
C PHE A 191 13.30 13.73 5.58
N CYS A 192 14.11 14.76 5.79
CA CYS A 192 15.53 14.78 5.48
C CYS A 192 16.29 15.16 6.74
N SER A 193 17.43 14.51 7.00
CA SER A 193 18.25 14.78 8.17
C SER A 193 19.65 15.20 7.74
N VAL A 194 20.17 16.23 8.40
CA VAL A 194 21.56 16.66 8.31
C VAL A 194 22.26 16.23 9.58
N VAL A 195 23.44 15.60 9.45
CA VAL A 195 24.30 15.26 10.59
C VAL A 195 25.55 16.14 10.57
N THR A 196 25.91 16.69 11.73
CA THR A 196 27.14 17.47 11.89
C THR A 196 28.16 16.68 12.69
N VAL A 197 29.35 16.46 12.13
CA VAL A 197 30.48 15.75 12.75
C VAL A 197 31.78 16.49 12.42
N ALA A 198 32.60 16.77 13.43
CA ALA A 198 33.88 17.47 13.27
C ALA A 198 33.77 18.74 12.41
N GLU A 199 32.76 19.58 12.70
CA GLU A 199 32.43 20.83 12.00
C GLU A 199 31.96 20.69 10.54
N HIS A 200 31.86 19.46 10.01
CA HIS A 200 31.34 19.20 8.67
C HIS A 200 29.90 18.70 8.73
N LYS A 201 29.09 19.14 7.76
CA LYS A 201 27.67 18.74 7.63
C LYS A 201 27.50 17.72 6.51
N TYR A 202 26.70 16.69 6.77
CA TYR A 202 26.41 15.61 5.82
C TYR A 202 24.91 15.39 5.68
N ARG A 203 24.40 15.27 4.45
CA ARG A 203 22.96 14.99 4.20
C ARG A 203 22.76 13.99 3.05
N SER A 204 21.67 13.25 3.08
CA SER A 204 21.23 12.49 1.90
C SER A 204 20.46 13.38 0.94
N THR A 205 20.62 13.16 -0.37
CA THR A 205 19.75 13.80 -1.39
C THR A 205 18.38 13.13 -1.47
N LEU A 206 18.21 11.96 -0.84
CA LEU A 206 16.97 11.20 -0.87
C LEU A 206 16.17 11.46 0.40
N TRP A 207 14.93 11.91 0.24
CA TRP A 207 13.97 12.11 1.33
C TRP A 207 13.35 10.78 1.79
N ASP A 208 13.11 10.65 3.08
CA ASP A 208 12.67 9.42 3.74
C ASP A 208 11.27 9.53 4.37
N LYS A 209 10.60 8.39 4.53
CA LYS A 209 9.22 8.32 5.09
C LYS A 209 9.14 8.61 6.59
N SER A 210 10.26 8.60 7.29
CA SER A 210 10.29 8.86 8.73
C SER A 210 11.59 9.52 9.17
N LYS A 211 11.52 10.33 10.23
CA LYS A 211 12.69 10.94 10.88
C LYS A 211 13.78 9.91 11.21
N LYS A 212 13.39 8.74 11.74
CA LYS A 212 14.34 7.68 12.11
C LYS A 212 15.15 7.18 10.91
N LEU A 213 14.52 7.01 9.75
CA LEU A 213 15.20 6.55 8.53
C LEU A 213 16.13 7.63 7.98
N ALA A 214 15.67 8.87 7.96
CA ALA A 214 16.45 10.02 7.49
C ALA A 214 17.75 10.21 8.30
N GLU A 215 17.68 10.08 9.64
CA GLU A 215 18.86 10.17 10.49
C GLU A 215 19.87 9.01 10.25
N GLN A 216 19.40 7.81 9.91
CA GLN A 216 20.28 6.69 9.54
C GLN A 216 20.94 6.95 8.19
N ALA A 217 20.18 7.44 7.20
CA ALA A 217 20.72 7.81 5.91
C ALA A 217 21.81 8.88 6.03
N ALA A 218 21.59 9.92 6.84
CA ALA A 218 22.59 10.95 7.12
C ALA A 218 23.88 10.38 7.75
N ALA A 219 23.74 9.44 8.69
CA ALA A 219 24.88 8.77 9.30
C ALA A 219 25.69 7.95 8.27
N ILE A 220 25.03 7.28 7.32
CA ILE A 220 25.71 6.56 6.24
C ILE A 220 26.48 7.52 5.35
N VAL A 221 25.91 8.68 5.00
CA VAL A 221 26.61 9.69 4.20
C VAL A 221 27.91 10.09 4.88
N CYS A 222 27.87 10.40 6.17
CA CYS A 222 29.06 10.73 6.95
C CYS A 222 30.11 9.60 6.95
N LEU A 223 29.70 8.35 7.23
CA LEU A 223 30.62 7.21 7.28
C LEU A 223 31.29 6.95 5.92
N ARG A 224 30.51 7.00 4.83
CA ARG A 224 31.03 6.76 3.47
C ARG A 224 31.95 7.87 3.01
N THR A 225 31.63 9.13 3.28
CA THR A 225 32.51 10.25 2.92
C THR A 225 33.85 10.17 3.64
N LEU A 226 33.85 9.71 4.89
CA LEU A 226 35.07 9.52 5.68
C LEU A 226 35.81 8.21 5.34
N GLY A 227 35.24 7.35 4.48
CA GLY A 227 35.83 6.06 4.10
C GLY A 227 35.85 5.02 5.23
N ILE A 228 34.95 5.15 6.20
CA ILE A 228 34.86 4.28 7.39
C ILE A 228 33.81 3.19 7.11
N PRO A 229 33.99 1.95 7.63
CA PRO A 229 32.97 0.92 7.52
C PRO A 229 31.60 1.38 8.03
N GLU A 230 30.54 0.99 7.34
CA GLU A 230 29.16 1.35 7.64
C GLU A 230 28.54 0.37 8.66
N GLY A 231 29.19 -0.77 8.92
CA GLY A 231 28.70 -1.83 9.80
C GLY A 231 27.73 -2.78 9.09
N LYS A 232 27.88 -2.91 7.77
CA LYS A 232 27.10 -3.83 6.93
C LYS A 232 27.47 -5.28 7.19
N LEU A 233 26.58 -6.20 6.83
CA LEU A 233 26.78 -7.65 6.98
C LEU A 233 28.04 -8.18 6.26
N CYS A 234 28.49 -7.51 5.20
CA CYS A 234 29.65 -7.92 4.39
C CYS A 234 30.96 -7.18 4.73
N GLU A 235 30.97 -6.28 5.70
CA GLU A 235 32.17 -5.61 6.18
C GLU A 235 32.66 -6.32 7.45
N GLY A 236 33.91 -6.80 7.45
CA GLY A 236 34.47 -7.69 8.47
C GLY A 236 34.41 -7.20 9.93
N GLU A 237 34.52 -8.16 10.86
CA GLU A 237 34.54 -8.09 12.33
C GLU A 237 33.76 -6.94 13.02
N ASN A 238 32.50 -7.23 13.36
CA ASN A 238 31.66 -6.36 14.18
C ASN A 238 31.99 -6.48 15.68
N HIS A 239 32.91 -5.65 16.18
CA HIS A 239 33.23 -5.56 17.63
C HIS A 239 32.05 -5.11 18.53
N LEU A 240 30.93 -4.68 17.94
CA LEU A 240 29.73 -4.21 18.66
C LEU A 240 28.82 -5.35 19.15
N VAL A 241 28.98 -6.58 18.64
CA VAL A 241 28.10 -7.72 18.99
C VAL A 241 28.25 -8.14 20.45
N ASN A 242 29.42 -7.91 21.06
CA ASN A 242 29.75 -8.45 22.39
C ASN A 242 29.35 -7.56 23.58
N LYS A 243 28.94 -6.30 23.36
CA LYS A 243 28.65 -5.37 24.48
C LYS A 243 27.27 -5.61 25.13
N ARG A 244 26.33 -6.33 24.50
CA ARG A 244 24.99 -6.59 25.06
C ARG A 244 24.84 -7.90 25.84
N LYS A 245 25.86 -8.75 25.89
CA LYS A 245 25.75 -10.11 26.48
C LYS A 245 26.02 -10.17 27.99
N ARG A 246 26.03 -9.04 28.72
CA ARG A 246 26.46 -9.00 30.12
C ARG A 246 25.34 -9.13 31.16
N GLU A 247 24.09 -9.35 30.79
CA GLU A 247 22.98 -9.41 31.77
C GLU A 247 22.29 -10.80 31.90
N ASP A 248 22.56 -11.76 31.01
CA ASP A 248 21.88 -13.07 31.06
C ASP A 248 22.67 -14.20 31.75
N GLN A 249 23.99 -14.03 31.94
CA GLN A 249 24.83 -15.10 32.52
C GLN A 249 24.76 -15.21 34.05
N GLU A 250 24.38 -14.15 34.77
CA GLU A 250 24.28 -14.19 36.23
C GLU A 250 23.03 -14.93 36.73
N ARG A 251 22.03 -15.18 35.87
CA ARG A 251 20.80 -15.88 36.25
C ARG A 251 20.90 -17.41 36.17
N LEU A 252 21.94 -17.94 35.52
CA LEU A 252 22.13 -19.38 35.30
C LEU A 252 22.92 -20.09 36.41
N ASN A 253 23.67 -19.36 37.25
CA ASN A 253 24.51 -19.97 38.30
C ASN A 253 23.79 -20.23 39.64
N ASN A 254 22.54 -19.77 39.82
CA ASN A 254 21.84 -19.85 41.11
C ASN A 254 20.68 -20.86 41.18
N ARG A 255 20.58 -21.81 40.23
CA ARG A 255 19.62 -22.93 40.33
C ARG A 255 20.30 -24.27 40.11
N GLY A 256 21.05 -24.71 41.11
CA GLY A 256 21.51 -26.08 41.22
C GLY A 256 21.44 -26.54 42.67
N HIS A 257 20.34 -27.23 43.02
CA HIS A 257 20.32 -28.39 43.95
C HIS A 257 18.88 -28.83 44.24
N GLY A 258 18.61 -30.13 44.06
CA GLY A 258 17.38 -30.80 44.44
C GLY A 258 16.93 -31.86 43.43
N GLU A 259 17.46 -33.07 43.60
CA GLU A 259 17.09 -34.33 42.92
C GLU A 259 15.61 -34.70 43.16
N ASP A 260 14.92 -35.33 42.19
CA ASP A 260 14.60 -36.77 42.27
C ASP A 260 13.75 -37.30 41.09
N LEU A 261 13.87 -38.62 40.92
CA LEU A 261 13.50 -39.49 39.79
C LEU A 261 11.99 -39.70 39.53
N ALA A 262 11.61 -39.88 38.25
CA ALA A 262 10.76 -40.99 37.72
C ALA A 262 10.24 -40.71 36.27
N GLU A 263 10.49 -41.63 35.33
CA GLU A 263 9.80 -41.75 34.03
C GLU A 263 8.54 -42.66 34.14
N PRO A 264 7.81 -43.03 33.05
CA PRO A 264 7.02 -42.22 32.11
C PRO A 264 5.57 -42.79 31.94
N SER A 265 4.65 -42.11 31.25
CA SER A 265 3.48 -42.80 30.66
C SER A 265 2.74 -42.02 29.55
N HIS A 266 2.54 -42.71 28.44
CA HIS A 266 1.75 -42.34 27.27
C HIS A 266 0.24 -42.30 27.55
N LYS A 267 -0.53 -41.45 26.84
CA LYS A 267 -1.84 -41.79 26.23
C LYS A 267 -2.34 -40.70 25.27
N LYS A 268 -2.64 -41.13 24.04
CA LYS A 268 -3.43 -40.40 23.01
C LYS A 268 -4.93 -40.52 23.35
N ALA A 269 -5.71 -39.49 23.03
CA ALA A 269 -7.17 -39.52 23.08
C ALA A 269 -7.75 -39.46 21.66
N ASN A 270 -8.64 -40.41 21.33
CA ASN A 270 -9.51 -40.43 20.15
C ASN A 270 -10.88 -39.83 20.52
N PHE A 271 -11.53 -39.17 19.57
CA PHE A 271 -12.92 -38.71 19.65
C PHE A 271 -13.79 -39.58 18.73
N THR A 272 -14.94 -40.04 19.22
CA THR A 272 -15.96 -40.84 18.51
C THR A 272 -17.18 -39.99 18.18
N GLU A 273 -17.69 -40.13 16.96
CA GLU A 273 -19.00 -39.65 16.49
C GLU A 273 -20.11 -40.65 16.88
N GLU A 274 -21.27 -40.14 17.32
CA GLU A 274 -22.49 -40.92 17.50
C GLU A 274 -23.49 -40.61 16.38
N THR A 275 -24.00 -41.67 15.76
CA THR A 275 -25.13 -41.70 14.82
C THR A 275 -26.38 -42.22 15.55
N SER A 276 -27.57 -41.74 15.19
CA SER A 276 -28.79 -42.54 15.27
C SER A 276 -29.88 -42.05 14.30
N ASP A 277 -30.31 -42.99 13.46
CA ASP A 277 -31.29 -42.94 12.36
C ASP A 277 -32.78 -42.87 12.77
N MET A 278 -33.60 -42.67 11.72
CA MET A 278 -34.93 -43.24 11.43
C MET A 278 -36.14 -42.28 11.50
N ASN A 279 -37.17 -42.28 10.63
CA ASN A 279 -37.41 -42.74 9.26
C ASN A 279 -38.87 -42.32 8.86
N VAL A 280 -39.12 -42.09 7.56
CA VAL A 280 -40.40 -42.11 6.75
C VAL A 280 -41.67 -41.29 7.15
N PRO A 281 -42.70 -41.14 6.26
CA PRO A 281 -42.80 -41.27 4.80
C PRO A 281 -43.53 -40.11 4.07
N LYS A 282 -43.41 -40.08 2.73
CA LYS A 282 -44.16 -39.22 1.81
C LYS A 282 -45.49 -39.85 1.38
N MET A 283 -46.51 -39.00 1.23
CA MET A 283 -47.59 -39.08 0.24
C MET A 283 -47.42 -37.91 -0.73
#